data_AF-A0A9P8QR85-F1
#
_entry.id   AF-A0A9P8QR85-F1
#
_cell.length_a   1.000
_cell.length_b   1.000
_cell.length_c   1.000
_cell.angle_alpha   90.00
_cell.angle_beta   90.00
_cell.angle_gamma   90.00
#
_symmetry.space_group_name_H-M   'P 1'
#
loop_
_entity.id
_entity.type
_entity.pdbx_description
1 polymer ?
#
loop_
_entity_poly.entity_id
_entity_poly.type
_entity_poly.pdbx_seq_one_letter_code
_entity_poly.pdbx_strand_id
1 'polypeptide(L)'
;MASHGVARTARIRTEEQRLQDLEKIKKYRHLEDQIRALAASGTYGPDVLELTTRLLRLNPEYYTIWNVRRRCLICCLSSSGATGQPSSGSREQSPDTKDQGSDSDALQSEIAFTTPLLMEFPKCYWIWNYRQWILSQAILRLPVPAAREIWDTELGLVSKMLTKDQRNYHAWGYRRLVVARLESSELNGKSMAEDEFAYTTKMIRQSLSNFSAWHNRSQLIPQVLDQRGADDKARAAFLVEELNLVRDGLNVGPEDQSLWYYHQFLVSQIVGGGNGRSVAPALTVGEKAAYLRREIDEIRDLLEDYDDIKWIYEALSEYTLALGQLEQRAAEGNDDEAGDVQAWLTKLRDLDPMRTSRWNDVEQQAR
;
A
#
# COMPACT_ATOMS: atom_id res chain seq x y z
N MET A 1 17.89 -12.20 1.96
CA MET A 1 17.95 -10.80 1.46
C MET A 1 18.72 -10.75 0.15
N ALA A 2 18.08 -11.14 -0.96
CA ALA A 2 18.71 -11.19 -2.26
C ALA A 2 17.69 -10.97 -3.39
N SER A 3 17.05 -9.81 -3.45
CA SER A 3 16.72 -9.23 -4.76
C SER A 3 17.40 -7.87 -4.87
N HIS A 4 18.53 -7.91 -5.58
CA HIS A 4 19.31 -6.80 -6.12
C HIS A 4 19.70 -5.64 -5.18
N GLY A 5 20.10 -5.96 -3.94
CA GLY A 5 21.07 -5.13 -3.25
C GLY A 5 22.41 -5.23 -3.97
N VAL A 6 22.62 -4.42 -5.02
CA VAL A 6 23.94 -4.30 -5.66
C VAL A 6 24.91 -3.90 -4.55
N ALA A 7 25.94 -4.73 -4.35
CA ALA A 7 26.97 -4.41 -3.37
C ALA A 7 27.56 -3.04 -3.73
N ARG A 8 27.59 -2.11 -2.76
CA ARG A 8 28.09 -0.74 -2.96
C ARG A 8 29.54 -0.70 -3.47
N THR A 9 30.27 -1.81 -3.36
CA THR A 9 31.63 -1.99 -3.86
C THR A 9 31.70 -3.15 -4.83
N ALA A 10 32.50 -2.99 -5.89
CA ALA A 10 32.81 -4.06 -6.83
C ALA A 10 33.52 -5.19 -6.07
N ARG A 11 32.83 -6.32 -5.89
CA ARG A 11 33.44 -7.52 -5.32
C ARG A 11 34.30 -8.18 -6.39
N ILE A 12 35.62 -8.19 -6.19
CA ILE A 12 36.53 -9.01 -7.00
C ILE A 12 36.18 -10.47 -6.71
N ARG A 13 35.63 -11.17 -7.71
CA ARG A 13 35.28 -12.59 -7.58
C ARG A 13 36.55 -13.42 -7.69
N THR A 14 36.70 -14.41 -6.81
CA THR A 14 37.77 -15.40 -6.95
C THR A 14 37.50 -16.31 -8.16
N GLU A 15 38.54 -16.95 -8.69
CA GLU A 15 38.38 -17.92 -9.80
C GLU A 15 37.45 -19.07 -9.39
N GLU A 16 37.53 -19.52 -8.14
CA GLU A 16 36.62 -20.55 -7.60
C GLU A 16 35.16 -20.08 -7.61
N GLN A 17 34.88 -18.85 -7.16
CA GLN A 17 33.53 -18.28 -7.20
C GLN A 17 33.02 -18.15 -8.63
N ARG A 18 33.89 -17.78 -9.58
CA ARG A 18 33.56 -17.72 -11.02
C ARG A 18 33.16 -19.08 -11.56
N LEU A 19 33.91 -20.14 -11.23
CA LEU A 19 33.61 -21.50 -11.66
C LEU A 19 32.29 -22.01 -11.05
N GLN A 20 32.04 -21.73 -9.77
CA GLN A 20 30.77 -22.05 -9.12
C GLN A 20 29.58 -21.31 -9.76
N ASP A 21 29.73 -20.03 -10.10
CA ASP A 21 28.70 -19.26 -10.80
C ASP A 21 28.42 -19.82 -12.20
N LEU A 22 29.47 -20.21 -12.95
CA LEU A 22 29.31 -20.84 -14.27
C LEU A 22 28.55 -22.17 -14.18
N GLU A 23 28.82 -22.99 -13.17
CA GLU A 23 28.07 -24.23 -12.95
C GLU A 23 26.60 -23.96 -12.60
N LYS A 24 26.32 -22.96 -11.74
CA LYS A 24 24.95 -22.53 -11.43
C LYS A 24 24.22 -22.05 -12.68
N ILE A 25 24.87 -21.23 -13.52
CA ILE A 25 24.30 -20.74 -14.78
C ILE A 25 23.99 -21.91 -15.71
N LYS A 26 24.89 -22.89 -15.83
CA LYS A 26 24.67 -24.08 -16.66
C LYS A 26 23.45 -24.87 -16.19
N LYS A 27 23.33 -25.12 -14.87
CA LYS A 27 22.18 -25.81 -14.26
C LYS A 27 20.87 -25.03 -14.49
N TYR A 28 20.90 -23.70 -14.32
CA TYR A 28 19.75 -22.84 -14.55
C TYR A 28 19.28 -22.87 -16.01
N ARG A 29 20.21 -22.71 -16.97
CA ARG A 29 19.90 -22.74 -18.41
C ARG A 29 19.33 -24.09 -18.82
N HIS A 30 19.91 -25.18 -18.35
CA HIS A 30 19.38 -26.51 -18.63
C HIS A 30 17.94 -26.69 -18.14
N LEU A 31 17.62 -26.18 -16.95
CA LEU A 31 16.26 -26.20 -16.41
C LEU A 31 15.30 -25.34 -17.24
N GLU A 32 15.74 -24.16 -17.65
CA GLU A 32 14.98 -23.28 -18.54
C GLU A 32 14.69 -23.94 -19.90
N ASP A 33 15.69 -24.55 -20.52
CA ASP A 33 15.58 -25.22 -21.82
C ASP A 33 14.58 -26.38 -21.77
N GLN A 34 14.59 -27.17 -20.70
CA GLN A 34 13.60 -28.25 -20.49
C GLN A 34 12.17 -27.70 -20.42
N ILE A 35 11.94 -26.64 -19.63
CA ILE A 35 10.62 -26.03 -19.49
C ILE A 35 10.15 -25.45 -20.83
N ARG A 36 11.05 -24.76 -21.55
CA ARG A 36 10.73 -24.17 -22.86
C ARG A 36 10.38 -25.23 -23.90
N ALA A 37 11.12 -26.34 -23.95
CA ALA A 37 10.85 -27.43 -24.88
C ALA A 37 9.46 -28.05 -24.63
N LEU A 38 9.13 -28.34 -23.37
CA LEU A 38 7.82 -28.90 -22.99
C LEU A 38 6.67 -27.90 -23.20
N ALA A 39 6.90 -26.61 -22.92
CA ALA A 39 5.91 -25.57 -23.19
C ALA A 39 5.66 -25.39 -24.69
N ALA A 40 6.70 -25.53 -25.53
CA ALA A 40 6.61 -25.44 -26.99
C ALA A 40 5.86 -26.64 -27.59
N SER A 41 5.94 -27.82 -27.00
CA SER A 41 5.13 -28.99 -27.41
C SER A 41 3.67 -28.95 -26.94
N GLY A 42 3.28 -27.89 -26.22
CA GLY A 42 1.94 -27.78 -25.64
C GLY A 42 1.67 -28.75 -24.49
N THR A 43 2.72 -29.38 -23.95
CA THR A 43 2.61 -30.33 -22.85
C THR A 43 2.58 -29.57 -21.53
N TYR A 44 1.41 -29.51 -20.90
CA TYR A 44 1.22 -28.89 -19.58
C TYR A 44 0.75 -29.96 -18.62
N GLY A 45 1.58 -30.29 -17.62
CA GLY A 45 1.29 -31.36 -16.68
C GLY A 45 2.11 -31.25 -15.38
N PRO A 46 1.95 -32.20 -14.45
CA PRO A 46 2.61 -32.18 -13.14
C PRO A 46 4.14 -32.08 -13.24
N ASP A 47 4.75 -32.73 -14.23
CA ASP A 47 6.21 -32.69 -14.43
C ASP A 47 6.69 -31.26 -14.76
N VAL A 48 5.98 -30.56 -15.64
CA VAL A 48 6.30 -29.16 -15.98
C VAL A 48 6.07 -28.26 -14.77
N LEU A 49 5.01 -28.51 -14.00
CA LEU A 49 4.73 -27.77 -12.78
C LEU A 49 5.90 -27.87 -11.78
N GLU A 50 6.46 -29.06 -11.57
CA GLU A 50 7.61 -29.26 -10.70
C GLU A 50 8.89 -28.60 -11.24
N LEU A 51 9.12 -28.63 -12.55
CA LEU A 51 10.23 -27.89 -13.15
C LEU A 51 10.08 -26.37 -12.92
N THR A 52 8.86 -25.82 -13.05
CA THR A 52 8.61 -24.41 -12.72
C THR A 52 8.82 -24.11 -11.23
N THR A 53 8.44 -25.01 -10.32
CA THR A 53 8.69 -24.89 -8.87
C THR A 53 10.18 -24.70 -8.61
N ARG A 54 11.02 -25.55 -9.20
CA ARG A 54 12.48 -25.49 -9.06
C ARG A 54 13.05 -24.18 -9.61
N LEU A 55 12.60 -23.75 -10.78
CA LEU A 55 13.13 -22.54 -11.42
C LEU A 55 12.70 -21.28 -10.66
N LEU A 56 11.43 -21.17 -10.26
CA LEU A 56 10.92 -19.98 -9.57
C LEU A 56 11.48 -19.80 -8.16
N ARG A 57 11.93 -20.89 -7.51
CA ARG A 57 12.75 -20.81 -6.28
C ARG A 57 14.12 -20.19 -6.52
N LEU A 58 14.68 -20.33 -7.73
CA LEU A 58 15.96 -19.71 -8.11
C LEU A 58 15.77 -18.28 -8.62
N ASN A 59 14.72 -18.01 -9.39
CA ASN A 59 14.45 -16.72 -10.01
C ASN A 59 12.94 -16.46 -10.13
N PRO A 60 12.31 -15.87 -9.11
CA PRO A 60 10.90 -15.53 -9.16
C PRO A 60 10.61 -14.32 -10.07
N GLU A 61 11.63 -13.58 -10.53
CA GLU A 61 11.41 -12.45 -11.46
C GLU A 61 11.14 -12.90 -12.90
N TYR A 62 11.28 -14.20 -13.18
CA TYR A 62 11.10 -14.71 -14.54
C TYR A 62 9.63 -14.92 -14.90
N TYR A 63 8.99 -13.85 -15.36
CA TYR A 63 7.55 -13.81 -15.68
C TYR A 63 7.05 -14.89 -16.65
N THR A 64 7.87 -15.31 -17.63
CA THR A 64 7.49 -16.36 -18.59
C THR A 64 7.21 -17.68 -17.88
N ILE A 65 7.96 -18.00 -16.84
CA ILE A 65 7.81 -19.25 -16.09
C ILE A 65 6.53 -19.23 -15.25
N TRP A 66 6.14 -18.08 -14.68
CA TRP A 66 4.83 -17.91 -14.06
C TRP A 66 3.69 -18.14 -15.05
N ASN A 67 3.83 -17.71 -16.31
CA ASN A 67 2.82 -17.97 -17.35
C ASN A 67 2.73 -19.45 -17.73
N VAL A 68 3.87 -20.15 -17.83
CA VAL A 68 3.87 -21.62 -18.02
C VAL A 68 3.21 -22.31 -16.82
N ARG A 69 3.50 -21.86 -15.60
CA ARG A 69 2.89 -22.38 -14.37
C ARG A 69 1.37 -22.21 -14.37
N ARG A 70 0.85 -21.03 -14.77
CA ARG A 70 -0.60 -20.79 -14.95
C ARG A 70 -1.22 -21.80 -15.89
N ARG A 71 -0.59 -22.06 -17.05
CA ARG A 71 -1.10 -23.02 -18.04
C ARG A 71 -1.13 -24.44 -17.50
N CYS A 72 -0.13 -24.84 -16.72
CA CYS A 72 -0.12 -26.13 -16.02
C CYS A 72 -1.30 -26.24 -15.06
N LEU A 73 -1.50 -25.24 -14.19
CA LEU A 73 -2.59 -25.25 -13.23
C LEU A 73 -3.96 -25.25 -13.93
N ILE A 74 -4.16 -24.43 -14.96
CA ILE A 74 -5.39 -24.43 -15.76
C ILE A 74 -5.65 -25.82 -16.35
N CYS A 75 -4.63 -26.47 -16.92
CA CYS A 75 -4.79 -27.80 -17.48
C CYS A 75 -5.20 -28.82 -16.40
N CYS A 76 -4.55 -28.80 -15.23
CA CYS A 76 -4.90 -29.67 -14.11
C CYS A 76 -6.34 -29.45 -13.64
N LEU A 77 -6.74 -28.18 -13.45
CA LEU A 77 -8.08 -27.79 -13.02
C LEU A 77 -9.17 -28.03 -14.08
N SER A 78 -8.82 -28.17 -15.36
CA SER A 78 -9.75 -28.50 -16.44
C SER A 78 -9.88 -30.00 -16.67
N SER A 79 -8.81 -30.77 -16.45
CA SER A 79 -8.83 -32.23 -16.60
C SER A 79 -9.70 -32.93 -15.56
N SER A 80 -9.86 -32.35 -14.36
CA SER A 80 -10.78 -32.87 -13.33
C SER A 80 -12.24 -32.95 -13.81
N GLY A 81 -12.70 -31.99 -14.63
CA GLY A 81 -14.09 -31.96 -15.13
C GLY A 81 -14.37 -32.78 -16.40
N ALA A 82 -13.36 -33.39 -17.03
CA ALA A 82 -13.50 -34.05 -18.34
C ALA A 82 -13.67 -35.57 -18.27
N THR A 83 -13.51 -36.21 -17.11
CA THR A 83 -13.70 -37.67 -16.93
C THR A 83 -15.13 -38.03 -16.50
N GLY A 84 -16.12 -37.58 -17.28
CA GLY A 84 -17.50 -38.03 -17.19
C GLY A 84 -17.85 -39.04 -18.29
N GLN A 85 -17.33 -40.26 -18.24
CA GLN A 85 -17.95 -41.37 -18.98
C GLN A 85 -19.12 -41.94 -18.14
N PRO A 86 -20.29 -42.22 -18.74
CA PRO A 86 -21.41 -42.81 -18.02
C PRO A 86 -21.08 -44.27 -17.71
N SER A 87 -20.56 -44.54 -16.50
CA SER A 87 -20.51 -45.90 -15.96
C SER A 87 -21.85 -46.20 -15.29
N SER A 88 -22.57 -47.14 -15.88
CA SER A 88 -23.74 -47.78 -15.28
C SER A 88 -23.33 -48.50 -14.00
N GLY A 89 -23.73 -47.95 -12.84
CA GLY A 89 -23.47 -48.58 -11.55
C GLY A 89 -23.80 -47.65 -10.38
N SER A 90 -25.01 -47.80 -9.86
CA SER A 90 -25.58 -47.19 -8.66
C SER A 90 -24.59 -46.88 -7.52
N ARG A 91 -24.34 -45.58 -7.31
CA ARG A 91 -24.10 -44.97 -5.99
C ARG A 91 -24.37 -43.47 -6.09
N GLU A 92 -25.45 -43.02 -5.46
CA GLU A 92 -25.80 -41.61 -5.27
C GLU A 92 -24.74 -40.95 -4.38
N GLN A 93 -23.68 -40.43 -5.00
CA GLN A 93 -22.92 -39.31 -4.48
C GLN A 93 -22.92 -38.26 -5.59
N SER A 94 -23.45 -37.08 -5.27
CA SER A 94 -23.55 -35.95 -6.19
C SER A 94 -22.19 -35.70 -6.87
N PRO A 95 -22.11 -35.67 -8.21
CA PRO A 95 -20.84 -35.52 -8.93
C PRO A 95 -20.09 -34.23 -8.58
N ASP A 96 -20.80 -33.19 -8.11
CA ASP A 96 -20.22 -31.89 -7.76
C ASP A 96 -19.22 -31.92 -6.58
N THR A 97 -19.31 -32.88 -5.66
CA THR A 97 -18.55 -32.80 -4.39
C THR A 97 -17.10 -33.30 -4.51
N LYS A 98 -16.80 -34.20 -5.46
CA LYS A 98 -15.45 -34.75 -5.65
C LYS A 98 -14.54 -33.81 -6.44
N ASP A 99 -15.06 -33.17 -7.49
CA ASP A 99 -14.30 -32.24 -8.32
C ASP A 99 -13.96 -30.95 -7.55
N GLN A 100 -14.86 -30.49 -6.67
CA GLN A 100 -14.61 -29.33 -5.79
C GLN A 100 -13.51 -29.59 -4.76
N GLY A 101 -13.40 -30.81 -4.22
CA GLY A 101 -12.32 -31.19 -3.31
C GLY A 101 -10.95 -31.14 -3.99
N SER A 102 -10.88 -31.67 -5.22
CA SER A 102 -9.66 -31.66 -6.04
C SER A 102 -9.22 -30.24 -6.41
N ASP A 103 -10.16 -29.37 -6.82
CA ASP A 103 -9.87 -27.97 -7.15
C ASP A 103 -9.40 -27.19 -5.91
N SER A 104 -10.02 -27.42 -4.74
CA SER A 104 -9.60 -26.79 -3.47
C SER A 104 -8.16 -27.17 -3.10
N ASP A 105 -7.80 -28.46 -3.17
CA ASP A 105 -6.47 -28.95 -2.83
C ASP A 105 -5.40 -28.37 -3.78
N ALA A 106 -5.70 -28.32 -5.08
CA ALA A 106 -4.80 -27.75 -6.08
C ALA A 106 -4.55 -26.25 -5.82
N LEU A 107 -5.60 -25.47 -5.54
CA LEU A 107 -5.49 -24.04 -5.25
C LEU A 107 -4.73 -23.79 -3.94
N GLN A 108 -5.04 -24.54 -2.87
CA GLN A 108 -4.33 -24.41 -1.59
C GLN A 108 -2.85 -24.78 -1.71
N SER A 109 -2.51 -25.80 -2.49
CA SER A 109 -1.12 -26.17 -2.79
C SER A 109 -0.37 -25.01 -3.46
N GLU A 110 -0.99 -24.32 -4.42
CA GLU A 110 -0.38 -23.17 -5.10
C GLU A 110 -0.27 -21.91 -4.20
N ILE A 111 -1.25 -21.70 -3.32
CA ILE A 111 -1.18 -20.67 -2.27
C ILE A 111 -0.03 -20.97 -1.30
N ALA A 112 0.13 -22.23 -0.89
CA ALA A 112 1.22 -22.68 -0.04
C ALA A 112 2.58 -22.53 -0.74
N PHE A 113 2.67 -22.81 -2.03
CA PHE A 113 3.89 -22.62 -2.83
C PHE A 113 4.34 -21.16 -2.90
N THR A 114 3.41 -20.22 -3.11
CA THR A 114 3.74 -18.79 -3.25
C THR A 114 4.09 -18.12 -1.93
N THR A 115 3.63 -18.65 -0.80
CA THR A 115 3.84 -18.08 0.55
C THR A 115 5.32 -17.90 0.93
N PRO A 116 6.18 -18.94 0.89
CA PRO A 116 7.60 -18.79 1.19
C PRO A 116 8.32 -17.87 0.19
N LEU A 117 7.91 -17.88 -1.09
CA LEU A 117 8.48 -16.99 -2.10
C LEU A 117 8.16 -15.53 -1.80
N LEU A 118 6.93 -15.19 -1.38
CA LEU A 118 6.60 -13.83 -0.94
C LEU A 118 7.39 -13.39 0.29
N MET A 119 7.65 -14.31 1.22
CA MET A 119 8.42 -13.99 2.43
C MET A 119 9.89 -13.70 2.13
N GLU A 120 10.46 -14.37 1.12
CA GLU A 120 11.83 -14.20 0.68
C GLU A 120 12.02 -13.04 -0.31
N PHE A 121 11.08 -12.87 -1.24
CA PHE A 121 11.09 -11.89 -2.32
C PHE A 121 9.84 -10.98 -2.27
N PRO A 122 9.64 -10.22 -1.19
CA PRO A 122 8.39 -9.49 -0.92
C PRO A 122 8.10 -8.33 -1.89
N LYS A 123 9.05 -8.01 -2.77
CA LYS A 123 8.96 -6.95 -3.79
C LYS A 123 8.94 -7.49 -5.22
N CYS A 124 8.90 -8.81 -5.41
CA CYS A 124 8.76 -9.40 -6.74
C CYS A 124 7.30 -9.28 -7.21
N TYR A 125 7.09 -8.48 -8.26
CA TYR A 125 5.77 -8.22 -8.83
C TYR A 125 5.04 -9.49 -9.26
N TRP A 126 5.78 -10.44 -9.84
CA TRP A 126 5.19 -11.62 -10.46
C TRP A 126 4.60 -12.61 -9.45
N ILE A 127 5.15 -12.68 -8.24
CA ILE A 127 4.57 -13.50 -7.17
C ILE A 127 3.21 -12.93 -6.75
N TRP A 128 3.13 -11.61 -6.51
CA TRP A 128 1.87 -10.93 -6.19
C TRP A 128 0.84 -11.08 -7.30
N ASN A 129 1.26 -10.92 -8.55
CA ASN A 129 0.39 -11.05 -9.72
C ASN A 129 -0.11 -12.50 -9.91
N TYR A 130 0.72 -13.50 -9.68
CA TYR A 130 0.30 -14.91 -9.72
C TYR A 130 -0.63 -15.25 -8.56
N ARG A 131 -0.33 -14.78 -7.34
CA ARG A 131 -1.18 -15.01 -6.16
C ARG A 131 -2.58 -14.41 -6.31
N GLN A 132 -2.69 -13.18 -6.81
CA GLN A 132 -3.99 -12.57 -7.14
C GLN A 132 -4.79 -13.42 -8.15
N TRP A 133 -4.10 -13.99 -9.15
CA TRP A 133 -4.74 -14.87 -10.12
C TRP A 133 -5.21 -16.20 -9.51
N ILE A 134 -4.43 -16.83 -8.64
CA ILE A 134 -4.88 -18.05 -7.92
C ILE A 134 -6.14 -17.76 -7.10
N LEU A 135 -6.16 -16.64 -6.39
CA LEU A 135 -7.30 -16.27 -5.55
C LEU A 135 -8.56 -15.95 -6.37
N SER A 136 -8.42 -15.42 -7.59
CA SER A 136 -9.57 -15.28 -8.48
C SER A 136 -10.11 -16.62 -8.96
N GLN A 137 -9.24 -17.63 -9.16
CA GLN A 137 -9.71 -18.98 -9.45
C GLN A 137 -10.48 -19.58 -8.27
N ALA A 138 -10.13 -19.27 -7.02
CA ALA A 138 -10.89 -19.72 -5.85
C ALA A 138 -12.34 -19.22 -5.89
N ILE A 139 -12.59 -17.96 -6.28
CA ILE A 139 -13.95 -17.42 -6.44
C ILE A 139 -14.70 -18.13 -7.56
N LEU A 140 -14.02 -18.43 -8.67
CA LEU A 140 -14.65 -19.03 -9.85
C LEU A 140 -14.97 -20.52 -9.68
N ARG A 141 -14.24 -21.22 -8.80
CA ARG A 141 -14.25 -22.70 -8.74
C ARG A 141 -14.78 -23.27 -7.43
N LEU A 142 -14.74 -22.50 -6.35
CA LEU A 142 -15.14 -22.99 -5.02
C LEU A 142 -16.48 -22.39 -4.60
N PRO A 143 -17.24 -23.07 -3.72
CA PRO A 143 -18.37 -22.47 -3.04
C PRO A 143 -17.96 -21.18 -2.32
N VAL A 144 -18.85 -20.17 -2.33
CA VAL A 144 -18.57 -18.84 -1.76
C VAL A 144 -17.97 -18.89 -0.33
N PRO A 145 -18.46 -19.74 0.60
CA PRO A 145 -17.85 -19.83 1.94
C PRO A 145 -16.39 -20.28 1.93
N ALA A 146 -16.04 -21.26 1.10
CA ALA A 146 -14.67 -21.78 0.99
C ALA A 146 -13.74 -20.77 0.29
N ALA A 147 -14.22 -20.11 -0.77
CA ALA A 147 -13.48 -19.03 -1.40
C ALA A 147 -13.23 -17.90 -0.40
N ARG A 148 -14.25 -17.49 0.35
CA ARG A 148 -14.15 -16.43 1.35
C ARG A 148 -13.10 -16.74 2.43
N GLU A 149 -13.08 -17.95 2.96
CA GLU A 149 -12.09 -18.37 3.98
C GLU A 149 -10.65 -18.23 3.48
N ILE A 150 -10.40 -18.59 2.21
CA ILE A 150 -9.10 -18.39 1.56
C ILE A 150 -8.74 -16.89 1.53
N TRP A 151 -9.66 -16.03 1.12
CA TRP A 151 -9.42 -14.58 1.07
C TRP A 151 -9.25 -13.94 2.45
N ASP A 152 -9.98 -14.40 3.47
CA ASP A 152 -9.83 -13.94 4.85
C ASP A 152 -8.42 -14.25 5.39
N THR A 153 -7.86 -15.41 5.02
CA THR A 153 -6.49 -15.81 5.39
C THR A 153 -5.42 -14.85 4.83
N GLU A 154 -5.68 -14.22 3.67
CA GLU A 154 -4.75 -13.27 3.05
C GLU A 154 -4.57 -11.99 3.87
N LEU A 155 -5.57 -11.57 4.65
CA LEU A 155 -5.42 -10.47 5.61
C LEU A 155 -4.36 -10.80 6.68
N GLY A 156 -4.28 -12.06 7.11
CA GLY A 156 -3.26 -12.53 8.02
C GLY A 156 -1.86 -12.51 7.38
N LEU A 157 -1.74 -12.96 6.13
CA LEU A 157 -0.49 -12.90 5.38
C LEU A 157 0.02 -11.46 5.23
N VAL A 158 -0.83 -10.57 4.72
CA VAL A 158 -0.42 -9.20 4.44
C VAL A 158 -0.09 -8.43 5.72
N SER A 159 -0.79 -8.71 6.82
CA SER A 159 -0.45 -8.15 8.14
C SER A 159 0.95 -8.58 8.59
N LYS A 160 1.30 -9.87 8.44
CA LYS A 160 2.67 -10.36 8.73
C LYS A 160 3.72 -9.68 7.86
N MET A 161 3.42 -9.49 6.58
CA MET A 161 4.35 -8.81 5.65
C MET A 161 4.56 -7.33 6.01
N LEU A 162 3.50 -6.63 6.39
CA LEU A 162 3.56 -5.24 6.83
C LEU A 162 4.22 -5.09 8.20
N THR A 163 4.15 -6.09 9.08
CA THR A 163 4.96 -6.10 10.31
C THR A 163 6.46 -6.21 10.00
N LYS A 164 6.84 -6.96 8.94
CA LYS A 164 8.24 -7.13 8.53
C LYS A 164 8.79 -5.93 7.76
N ASP A 165 7.99 -5.32 6.89
CA ASP A 165 8.31 -4.10 6.15
C ASP A 165 7.05 -3.24 6.03
N GLN A 166 6.90 -2.31 6.97
CA GLN A 166 5.72 -1.45 7.09
C GLN A 166 5.54 -0.49 5.91
N ARG A 167 6.59 -0.29 5.10
CA ARG A 167 6.58 0.57 3.92
C ARG A 167 6.51 -0.22 2.62
N ASN A 168 6.25 -1.53 2.69
CA ASN A 168 6.12 -2.35 1.49
C ASN A 168 4.87 -1.94 0.70
N TYR A 169 5.08 -1.18 -0.36
CA TYR A 169 4.04 -0.70 -1.26
C TYR A 169 3.21 -1.84 -1.89
N HIS A 170 3.85 -2.96 -2.25
CA HIS A 170 3.13 -4.11 -2.81
C HIS A 170 2.20 -4.75 -1.77
N ALA A 171 2.64 -4.86 -0.52
CA ALA A 171 1.80 -5.40 0.56
C ALA A 171 0.60 -4.47 0.86
N TRP A 172 0.80 -3.16 0.93
CA TRP A 172 -0.32 -2.22 1.09
C TRP A 172 -1.29 -2.26 -0.09
N GLY A 173 -0.78 -2.29 -1.32
CA GLY A 173 -1.60 -2.43 -2.52
C GLY A 173 -2.39 -3.74 -2.53
N TYR A 174 -1.74 -4.84 -2.14
CA TYR A 174 -2.37 -6.14 -2.03
C TYR A 174 -3.45 -6.19 -0.93
N ARG A 175 -3.21 -5.57 0.23
CA ARG A 175 -4.21 -5.45 1.30
C ARG A 175 -5.49 -4.78 0.80
N ARG A 176 -5.35 -3.63 0.11
CA ARG A 176 -6.51 -2.93 -0.47
C ARG A 176 -7.27 -3.80 -1.46
N LEU A 177 -6.56 -4.58 -2.28
CA LEU A 177 -7.19 -5.51 -3.22
C LEU A 177 -7.94 -6.64 -2.50
N VAL A 178 -7.35 -7.22 -1.45
CA VAL A 178 -7.99 -8.26 -0.63
C VAL A 178 -9.25 -7.72 0.04
N VAL A 179 -9.17 -6.55 0.67
CA VAL A 179 -10.33 -5.88 1.29
C VAL A 179 -11.42 -5.62 0.25
N ALA A 180 -11.09 -4.99 -0.88
CA ALA A 180 -12.07 -4.69 -1.92
C ALA A 180 -12.76 -5.96 -2.46
N ARG A 181 -12.06 -7.10 -2.49
CA ARG A 181 -12.67 -8.37 -2.88
C ARG A 181 -13.52 -8.97 -1.77
N LEU A 182 -13.08 -8.92 -0.52
CA LEU A 182 -13.84 -9.40 0.65
C LEU A 182 -15.13 -8.61 0.90
N GLU A 183 -15.17 -7.34 0.47
CA GLU A 183 -16.36 -6.48 0.46
C GLU A 183 -17.28 -6.75 -0.74
N SER A 184 -16.84 -7.46 -1.78
CA SER A 184 -17.62 -7.65 -3.00
C SER A 184 -18.78 -8.63 -2.81
N SER A 185 -19.81 -8.49 -3.65
CA SER A 185 -20.96 -9.39 -3.65
C SER A 185 -20.60 -10.83 -4.01
N GLU A 186 -19.50 -11.07 -4.75
CA GLU A 186 -19.01 -12.41 -5.09
C GLU A 186 -18.59 -13.21 -3.83
N LEU A 187 -18.21 -12.52 -2.75
CA LEU A 187 -17.83 -13.11 -1.48
C LEU A 187 -18.85 -12.84 -0.36
N ASN A 188 -20.08 -12.44 -0.71
CA ASN A 188 -21.11 -12.01 0.23
C ASN A 188 -20.57 -11.00 1.26
N GLY A 189 -19.77 -10.07 0.76
CA GLY A 189 -19.05 -9.09 1.54
C GLY A 189 -19.92 -8.01 2.16
N LYS A 190 -19.40 -7.43 3.23
CA LYS A 190 -19.87 -6.18 3.83
C LYS A 190 -18.68 -5.25 3.97
N SER A 191 -18.94 -3.96 4.15
CA SER A 191 -17.82 -3.02 4.25
C SER A 191 -16.92 -3.32 5.45
N MET A 192 -15.62 -3.12 5.23
CA MET A 192 -14.53 -3.26 6.18
C MET A 192 -13.87 -1.90 6.48
N ALA A 193 -14.50 -0.78 6.10
CA ALA A 193 -13.92 0.55 6.24
C ALA A 193 -13.47 0.86 7.67
N GLU A 194 -14.29 0.53 8.67
CA GLU A 194 -13.96 0.71 10.09
C GLU A 194 -12.79 -0.20 10.53
N ASP A 195 -12.79 -1.47 10.12
CA ASP A 195 -11.72 -2.42 10.44
C ASP A 195 -10.38 -1.96 9.84
N GLU A 196 -10.40 -1.49 8.60
CA GLU A 196 -9.22 -0.95 7.94
C GLU A 196 -8.78 0.39 8.54
N PHE A 197 -9.71 1.25 8.94
CA PHE A 197 -9.38 2.50 9.63
C PHE A 197 -8.72 2.21 10.98
N ALA A 198 -9.25 1.27 11.77
CA ALA A 198 -8.64 0.80 13.00
C ALA A 198 -7.26 0.16 12.76
N TYR A 199 -7.10 -0.59 11.66
CA TYR A 199 -5.81 -1.14 11.26
C TYR A 199 -4.79 -0.03 10.97
N THR A 200 -5.17 1.07 10.30
CA THR A 200 -4.25 2.21 10.11
C THR A 200 -3.84 2.84 11.44
N THR A 201 -4.76 3.02 12.39
CA THR A 201 -4.45 3.51 13.74
C THR A 201 -3.43 2.60 14.43
N LYS A 202 -3.60 1.28 14.35
CA LYS A 202 -2.64 0.31 14.89
C LYS A 202 -1.26 0.49 14.26
N MET A 203 -1.18 0.59 12.94
CA MET A 203 0.09 0.70 12.21
C MET A 203 0.79 2.05 12.47
N ILE A 204 0.04 3.13 12.66
CA ILE A 204 0.57 4.46 13.03
C ILE A 204 1.15 4.42 14.45
N ARG A 205 0.41 3.85 15.41
CA ARG A 205 0.89 3.72 16.80
C ARG A 205 2.15 2.86 16.94
N GLN A 206 2.36 1.92 16.02
CA GLN A 206 3.60 1.13 15.97
C GLN A 206 4.79 1.94 15.44
N SER A 207 4.55 2.90 14.53
CA SER A 207 5.60 3.74 13.95
C SER A 207 4.98 4.99 13.34
N LEU A 208 5.30 6.16 13.91
CA LEU A 208 4.88 7.46 13.37
C LEU A 208 5.43 7.71 11.95
N SER A 209 6.60 7.16 11.63
CA SER A 209 7.21 7.19 10.28
C SER A 209 6.53 6.34 9.21
N ASN A 210 5.41 5.71 9.53
CA ASN A 210 4.69 4.86 8.58
C ASN A 210 3.80 5.68 7.63
N PHE A 211 4.43 6.38 6.68
CA PHE A 211 3.72 7.16 5.65
C PHE A 211 2.62 6.36 4.94
N SER A 212 2.86 5.06 4.69
CA SER A 212 1.86 4.21 4.02
C SER A 212 0.59 4.03 4.85
N ALA A 213 0.69 3.98 6.18
CA ALA A 213 -0.47 3.92 7.07
C ALA A 213 -1.22 5.26 7.11
N TRP A 214 -0.51 6.39 7.21
CA TRP A 214 -1.10 7.73 7.13
C TRP A 214 -1.82 7.98 5.81
N HIS A 215 -1.19 7.61 4.69
CA HIS A 215 -1.80 7.70 3.37
C HIS A 215 -3.04 6.80 3.26
N ASN A 216 -2.96 5.53 3.70
CA ASN A 216 -4.13 4.65 3.64
C ASN A 216 -5.27 5.16 4.54
N ARG A 217 -4.94 5.76 5.68
CA ARG A 217 -5.90 6.42 6.58
C ARG A 217 -6.62 7.56 5.89
N SER A 218 -5.89 8.46 5.22
CA SER A 218 -6.49 9.61 4.52
C SER A 218 -7.51 9.20 3.45
N GLN A 219 -7.26 8.08 2.75
CA GLN A 219 -8.18 7.55 1.75
C GLN A 219 -9.46 6.94 2.35
N LEU A 220 -9.41 6.43 3.58
CA LEU A 220 -10.55 5.79 4.24
C LEU A 220 -11.51 6.78 4.91
N ILE A 221 -11.03 7.97 5.30
CA ILE A 221 -11.81 8.96 6.05
C ILE A 221 -13.17 9.27 5.41
N PRO A 222 -13.27 9.61 4.10
CA PRO A 222 -14.57 9.94 3.51
C PRO A 222 -15.58 8.80 3.64
N GLN A 223 -15.15 7.57 3.33
CA GLN A 223 -16.00 6.39 3.41
C GLN A 223 -16.44 6.09 4.84
N VAL A 224 -15.54 6.22 5.83
CA VAL A 224 -15.86 6.01 7.25
C VAL A 224 -16.89 7.03 7.73
N LEU A 225 -16.72 8.31 7.42
CA LEU A 225 -17.67 9.36 7.82
C LEU A 225 -19.05 9.16 7.17
N ASP A 226 -19.08 8.78 5.90
CA ASP A 226 -20.33 8.55 5.17
C ASP A 226 -21.08 7.33 5.73
N GLN A 227 -20.36 6.23 6.06
CA GLN A 227 -20.96 5.04 6.67
C GLN A 227 -21.47 5.26 8.09
N ARG A 228 -20.82 6.14 8.85
CA ARG A 228 -21.31 6.58 10.17
C ARG A 228 -22.55 7.46 10.08
N GLY A 229 -22.91 7.95 8.90
CA GLY A 229 -23.95 8.97 8.75
C GLY A 229 -23.59 10.26 9.50
N ALA A 230 -22.29 10.61 9.52
CA ALA A 230 -21.77 11.72 10.31
C ALA A 230 -22.36 13.05 9.83
N ASP A 231 -23.04 13.76 10.73
CA ASP A 231 -23.49 15.13 10.52
C ASP A 231 -22.33 16.13 10.57
N ASP A 232 -22.59 17.39 10.26
CA ASP A 232 -21.56 18.44 10.20
C ASP A 232 -20.79 18.59 11.52
N LYS A 233 -21.48 18.42 12.66
CA LYS A 233 -20.87 18.48 13.98
C LYS A 233 -19.93 17.31 14.23
N ALA A 234 -20.36 16.09 13.90
CA ALA A 234 -19.55 14.88 14.02
C ALA A 234 -18.33 14.93 13.10
N ARG A 235 -18.49 15.48 11.88
CA ARG A 235 -17.39 15.68 10.92
C ARG A 235 -16.36 16.70 11.42
N ALA A 236 -16.81 17.81 12.01
CA ALA A 236 -15.92 18.79 12.62
C ALA A 236 -15.18 18.20 13.84
N ALA A 237 -15.87 17.46 14.71
CA ALA A 237 -15.26 16.77 15.85
C ALA A 237 -14.21 15.74 15.40
N PHE A 238 -14.51 14.95 14.36
CA PHE A 238 -13.57 14.01 13.77
C PHE A 238 -12.31 14.71 13.22
N LEU A 239 -12.47 15.86 12.54
CA LEU A 239 -11.32 16.65 12.08
C LEU A 239 -10.42 17.09 13.23
N VAL A 240 -11.00 17.55 14.35
CA VAL A 240 -10.25 17.89 15.57
C VAL A 240 -9.48 16.68 16.10
N GLU A 241 -10.10 15.50 16.14
CA GLU A 241 -9.43 14.27 16.60
C GLU A 241 -8.22 13.91 15.71
N GLU A 242 -8.35 14.03 14.39
CA GLU A 242 -7.24 13.73 13.46
C GLU A 242 -6.12 14.78 13.53
N LEU A 243 -6.45 16.06 13.72
CA LEU A 243 -5.46 17.12 13.94
C LEU A 243 -4.70 16.90 15.24
N ASN A 244 -5.39 16.57 16.33
CA ASN A 244 -4.75 16.25 17.61
C ASN A 244 -3.84 15.01 17.48
N LEU A 245 -4.30 13.97 16.78
CA LEU A 245 -3.49 12.76 16.56
C LEU A 245 -2.15 13.06 15.86
N VAL A 246 -2.15 13.91 14.84
CA VAL A 246 -0.90 14.26 14.14
C VAL A 246 -0.05 15.25 14.93
N ARG A 247 -0.66 16.20 15.66
CA ARG A 247 0.06 17.12 16.57
C ARG A 247 0.79 16.38 17.67
N ASP A 248 0.14 15.40 18.31
CA ASP A 248 0.79 14.54 19.30
C ASP A 248 2.04 13.85 18.73
N GLY A 249 1.98 13.45 17.45
CA GLY A 249 3.14 12.94 16.73
C GLY A 249 4.22 13.99 16.48
N LEU A 250 3.82 15.19 16.04
CA LEU A 250 4.74 16.30 15.76
C LEU A 250 5.45 16.81 17.02
N ASN A 251 4.81 16.76 18.18
CA ASN A 251 5.40 17.13 19.47
C ASN A 251 6.58 16.22 19.88
N VAL A 252 6.64 14.99 19.35
CA VAL A 252 7.69 14.01 19.71
C VAL A 252 8.63 13.66 18.56
N GLY A 253 8.25 13.94 17.31
CA GLY A 253 9.06 13.65 16.13
C GLY A 253 8.83 14.63 14.98
N PRO A 254 9.05 15.94 15.18
CA PRO A 254 8.84 16.95 14.14
C PRO A 254 9.80 16.83 12.95
N GLU A 255 10.84 16.00 13.03
CA GLU A 255 11.70 15.67 11.90
C GLU A 255 11.03 14.72 10.88
N ASP A 256 9.97 14.03 11.28
CA ASP A 256 9.31 13.02 10.44
C ASP A 256 8.40 13.65 9.39
N GLN A 257 8.87 13.65 8.15
CA GLN A 257 8.11 14.17 7.01
C GLN A 257 6.72 13.52 6.84
N SER A 258 6.50 12.29 7.33
CA SER A 258 5.22 11.59 7.18
C SER A 258 4.11 12.29 7.94
N LEU A 259 4.43 12.83 9.11
CA LEU A 259 3.51 13.59 9.95
C LEU A 259 3.13 14.90 9.28
N TRP A 260 4.11 15.63 8.76
CA TRP A 260 3.87 16.88 8.02
C TRP A 260 3.03 16.68 6.77
N TYR A 261 3.27 15.63 6.00
CA TYR A 261 2.43 15.34 4.83
C TYR A 261 0.98 15.00 5.21
N TYR A 262 0.78 14.31 6.34
CA TYR A 262 -0.57 14.04 6.83
C TYR A 262 -1.24 15.30 7.37
N HIS A 263 -0.50 16.14 8.10
CA HIS A 263 -0.95 17.45 8.58
C HIS A 263 -1.33 18.37 7.41
N GLN A 264 -0.48 18.50 6.38
CA GLN A 264 -0.77 19.21 5.14
C GLN A 264 -2.01 18.67 4.43
N PHE A 265 -2.22 17.34 4.43
CA PHE A 265 -3.45 16.76 3.94
C PHE A 265 -4.66 17.30 4.73
N LEU A 266 -4.66 17.23 6.07
CA LEU A 266 -5.78 17.73 6.90
C LEU A 266 -6.02 19.22 6.69
N VAL A 267 -4.97 20.04 6.64
CA VAL A 267 -5.07 21.48 6.33
C VAL A 267 -5.67 21.71 4.95
N SER A 268 -5.29 20.92 3.94
CA SER A 268 -5.92 21.01 2.60
C SER A 268 -7.42 20.69 2.64
N GLN A 269 -7.89 19.87 3.58
CA GLN A 269 -9.32 19.58 3.77
C GLN A 269 -10.07 20.75 4.42
N ILE A 270 -9.38 21.64 5.14
CA ILE A 270 -9.91 22.87 5.72
C ILE A 270 -9.98 23.97 4.66
N VAL A 271 -8.85 24.23 4.00
CA VAL A 271 -8.67 25.36 3.07
C VAL A 271 -9.27 25.09 1.68
N GLY A 272 -9.30 23.83 1.24
CA GLY A 272 -9.73 23.44 -0.10
C GLY A 272 -11.13 23.93 -0.50
N GLY A 273 -11.22 24.54 -1.68
CA GLY A 273 -12.46 25.04 -2.26
C GLY A 273 -13.31 23.92 -2.87
N GLY A 274 -14.35 23.51 -2.16
CA GLY A 274 -15.66 23.08 -2.70
C GLY A 274 -15.76 21.88 -3.66
N ASN A 275 -14.67 21.31 -4.18
CA ASN A 275 -14.72 20.30 -5.26
C ASN A 275 -15.16 18.89 -4.80
N GLY A 276 -15.81 18.80 -3.64
CA GLY A 276 -16.44 17.60 -3.11
C GLY A 276 -15.46 16.69 -2.37
N ARG A 277 -15.80 16.40 -1.10
CA ARG A 277 -15.12 15.50 -0.14
C ARG A 277 -14.11 16.13 0.83
N SER A 278 -14.30 17.40 1.22
CA SER A 278 -13.70 17.86 2.50
C SER A 278 -14.19 16.98 3.65
N VAL A 279 -13.33 16.78 4.65
CA VAL A 279 -13.67 16.10 5.90
C VAL A 279 -14.84 16.82 6.59
N ALA A 280 -14.82 18.15 6.64
CA ALA A 280 -15.85 18.98 7.26
C ALA A 280 -16.33 20.08 6.30
N PRO A 281 -17.21 19.75 5.33
CA PRO A 281 -17.58 20.66 4.24
C PRO A 281 -18.42 21.87 4.67
N ALA A 282 -19.12 21.79 5.80
CA ALA A 282 -20.01 22.83 6.31
C ALA A 282 -19.30 23.94 7.10
N LEU A 283 -17.97 23.86 7.29
CA LEU A 283 -17.22 24.89 8.01
C LEU A 283 -17.33 26.24 7.29
N THR A 284 -17.72 27.26 8.05
CA THR A 284 -17.70 28.66 7.61
C THR A 284 -16.26 29.15 7.42
N VAL A 285 -16.08 30.24 6.68
CA VAL A 285 -14.76 30.87 6.51
C VAL A 285 -14.14 31.24 7.86
N GLY A 286 -14.95 31.75 8.79
CA GLY A 286 -14.48 32.10 10.14
C GLY A 286 -13.99 30.89 10.94
N GLU A 287 -14.70 29.76 10.87
CA GLU A 287 -14.27 28.51 11.51
C GLU A 287 -13.01 27.93 10.87
N LYS A 288 -12.92 27.93 9.53
CA LYS A 288 -11.70 27.52 8.82
C LYS A 288 -10.49 28.36 9.21
N ALA A 289 -10.66 29.67 9.30
CA ALA A 289 -9.63 30.59 9.77
C ALA A 289 -9.24 30.31 11.22
N ALA A 290 -10.20 30.00 12.10
CA ALA A 290 -9.93 29.63 13.49
C ALA A 290 -9.10 28.34 13.61
N TYR A 291 -9.39 27.31 12.80
CA TYR A 291 -8.56 26.10 12.75
C TYR A 291 -7.13 26.42 12.32
N LEU A 292 -6.95 27.16 11.22
CA LEU A 292 -5.62 27.52 10.73
C LEU A 292 -4.82 28.35 11.72
N ARG A 293 -5.42 29.36 12.36
CA ARG A 293 -4.74 30.15 13.40
C ARG A 293 -4.24 29.25 14.51
N ARG A 294 -5.07 28.32 14.98
CA ARG A 294 -4.67 27.35 15.99
C ARG A 294 -3.52 26.45 15.51
N GLU A 295 -3.55 25.94 14.28
CA GLU A 295 -2.41 25.17 13.75
C GLU A 295 -1.12 26.01 13.69
N ILE A 296 -1.21 27.27 13.26
CA ILE A 296 -0.06 28.18 13.22
C ILE A 296 0.51 28.39 14.62
N ASP A 297 -0.34 28.64 15.62
CA ASP A 297 0.07 28.83 17.02
C ASP A 297 0.77 27.57 17.55
N GLU A 298 0.16 26.38 17.39
CA GLU A 298 0.73 25.12 17.88
C GLU A 298 2.05 24.76 17.16
N ILE A 299 2.20 25.12 15.88
CA ILE A 299 3.45 24.93 15.14
C ILE A 299 4.51 25.95 15.57
N ARG A 300 4.12 27.18 15.94
CA ARG A 300 5.03 28.18 16.51
C ARG A 300 5.62 27.69 17.82
N ASP A 301 4.83 27.03 18.67
CA ASP A 301 5.30 26.47 19.93
C ASP A 301 6.42 25.44 19.70
N LEU A 302 6.40 24.68 18.60
CA LEU A 302 7.50 23.77 18.25
C LEU A 302 8.84 24.49 18.04
N LEU A 303 8.84 25.78 17.66
CA LEU A 303 10.09 26.54 17.49
C LEU A 303 10.81 26.81 18.81
N GLU A 304 10.15 26.65 19.97
CA GLU A 304 10.81 26.78 21.27
C GLU A 304 11.88 25.71 21.46
N ASP A 305 11.62 24.49 20.97
CA ASP A 305 12.50 23.34 21.10
C ASP A 305 13.24 22.98 19.79
N TYR A 306 12.71 23.38 18.63
CA TYR A 306 13.17 22.93 17.31
C TYR A 306 13.36 24.09 16.31
N ASP A 307 14.56 24.66 16.25
CA ASP A 307 14.89 25.78 15.35
C ASP A 307 15.66 25.37 14.07
N ASP A 308 15.93 24.07 13.89
CA ASP A 308 16.67 23.49 12.77
C ASP A 308 15.82 22.57 11.88
N ILE A 309 14.52 22.46 12.16
CA ILE A 309 13.60 21.63 11.41
C ILE A 309 12.88 22.45 10.34
N LYS A 310 13.26 22.22 9.08
CA LYS A 310 12.69 22.94 7.92
C LYS A 310 11.16 22.86 7.84
N TRP A 311 10.57 21.74 8.24
CA TRP A 311 9.14 21.47 8.06
C TRP A 311 8.26 22.42 8.88
N ILE A 312 8.75 22.86 10.04
CA ILE A 312 8.06 23.84 10.89
C ILE A 312 7.94 25.17 10.13
N TYR A 313 9.05 25.68 9.61
CA TYR A 313 9.06 26.91 8.81
C TYR A 313 8.25 26.79 7.51
N GLU A 314 8.30 25.63 6.84
CA GLU A 314 7.50 25.35 5.64
C GLU A 314 6.01 25.45 5.97
N ALA A 315 5.56 24.77 7.02
CA ALA A 315 4.16 24.79 7.46
C ALA A 315 3.71 26.19 7.92
N LEU A 316 4.52 26.90 8.71
CA LEU A 316 4.21 28.26 9.15
C LEU A 316 4.02 29.21 7.97
N SER A 317 4.96 29.19 7.01
CA SER A 317 4.87 30.04 5.82
C SER A 317 3.64 29.72 4.97
N GLU A 318 3.40 28.44 4.65
CA GLU A 318 2.28 28.03 3.80
C GLU A 318 0.91 28.28 4.47
N TYR A 319 0.80 28.05 5.78
CA TYR A 319 -0.47 28.19 6.50
C TYR A 319 -0.82 29.65 6.80
N THR A 320 0.16 30.50 7.10
CA THR A 320 -0.07 31.95 7.25
C THR A 320 -0.54 32.57 5.92
N LEU A 321 0.05 32.17 4.80
CA LEU A 321 -0.41 32.61 3.48
C LEU A 321 -1.83 32.11 3.16
N ALA A 322 -2.13 30.84 3.44
CA ALA A 322 -3.46 30.28 3.27
C ALA A 322 -4.53 30.97 4.15
N LEU A 323 -4.16 31.37 5.38
CA LEU A 323 -5.02 32.11 6.28
C LEU A 323 -5.35 33.50 5.73
N GLY A 324 -4.33 34.23 5.24
CA GLY A 324 -4.53 35.54 4.61
C GLY A 324 -5.47 35.48 3.40
N GLN A 325 -5.33 34.45 2.57
CA GLN A 325 -6.22 34.20 1.43
C GLN A 325 -7.67 33.89 1.85
N LEU A 326 -7.86 33.04 2.87
CA LEU A 326 -9.19 32.68 3.37
C LEU A 326 -9.95 33.89 3.92
N GLU A 327 -9.24 34.77 4.61
CA GLU A 327 -9.83 35.98 5.20
C GLU A 327 -9.95 37.14 4.22
N GLN A 328 -9.49 36.98 2.97
CA GLN A 328 -9.46 38.03 1.96
C GLN A 328 -8.78 39.32 2.47
N ARG A 329 -7.77 39.18 3.34
CA ARG A 329 -7.03 40.34 3.85
C ARG A 329 -6.24 40.95 2.69
N ALA A 330 -6.36 42.26 2.50
CA ALA A 330 -5.46 42.98 1.62
C ALA A 330 -4.03 42.87 2.15
N ALA A 331 -3.04 42.74 1.27
CA ALA A 331 -1.61 42.64 1.62
C ALA A 331 -1.07 43.83 2.46
N GLU A 332 -1.87 44.88 2.62
CA GLU A 332 -1.49 46.16 3.26
C GLU A 332 -1.83 46.23 4.77
N GLY A 333 -2.37 45.15 5.37
CA GLY A 333 -3.03 45.24 6.69
C GLY A 333 -2.34 44.58 7.89
N ASN A 334 -1.21 43.88 7.73
CA ASN A 334 -0.60 43.14 8.86
C ASN A 334 0.93 42.97 8.68
N ASP A 335 1.66 44.08 8.81
CA ASP A 335 3.12 44.14 8.62
C ASP A 335 3.88 43.07 9.44
N ASP A 336 3.37 42.71 10.61
CA ASP A 336 3.97 41.72 11.51
C ASP A 336 3.97 40.30 10.89
N GLU A 337 2.84 39.84 10.31
CA GLU A 337 2.74 38.52 9.67
C GLU A 337 3.58 38.46 8.38
N ALA A 338 3.63 39.55 7.61
CA ALA A 338 4.47 39.63 6.42
C ALA A 338 5.96 39.55 6.78
N GLY A 339 6.37 40.22 7.87
CA GLY A 339 7.71 40.13 8.44
C GLY A 339 8.06 38.71 8.88
N ASP A 340 7.15 38.04 9.58
CA ASP A 340 7.31 36.65 10.02
C ASP A 340 7.51 35.69 8.83
N VAL A 341 6.67 35.77 7.80
CA VAL A 341 6.77 34.93 6.60
C VAL A 341 8.12 35.12 5.90
N GLN A 342 8.59 36.37 5.78
CA GLN A 342 9.88 36.67 5.18
C GLN A 342 11.05 36.08 5.99
N ALA A 343 10.96 36.15 7.33
CA ALA A 343 11.96 35.56 8.23
C ALA A 343 11.99 34.02 8.09
N TRP A 344 10.83 33.37 8.07
CA TRP A 344 10.73 31.92 7.88
C TRP A 344 11.23 31.45 6.51
N LEU A 345 10.91 32.18 5.43
CA LEU A 345 11.42 31.88 4.09
C LEU A 345 12.94 32.03 4.00
N THR A 346 13.53 32.97 4.74
CA THR A 346 14.99 33.09 4.85
C THR A 346 15.57 31.85 5.51
N LYS A 347 15.02 31.44 6.65
CA LYS A 347 15.45 30.23 7.36
C LYS A 347 15.28 28.95 6.51
N LEU A 348 14.23 28.84 5.71
CA LEU A 348 14.01 27.73 4.77
C LEU A 348 15.09 27.62 3.70
N ARG A 349 15.64 28.73 3.22
CA ARG A 349 16.76 28.72 2.26
C ARG A 349 18.05 28.20 2.90
N ASP A 350 18.24 28.50 4.18
CA ASP A 350 19.39 28.01 4.94
C ASP A 350 19.27 26.50 5.24
N LEU A 351 18.07 26.03 5.63
CA LEU A 351 17.82 24.64 6.01
C LEU A 351 17.57 23.70 4.81
N ASP A 352 17.09 24.21 3.67
CA ASP A 352 16.79 23.42 2.47
C ASP A 352 17.36 24.06 1.19
N PRO A 353 18.69 24.19 1.08
CA PRO A 353 19.35 24.91 -0.02
C PRO A 353 19.12 24.24 -1.38
N MET A 354 18.80 22.94 -1.40
CA MET A 354 18.45 22.21 -2.62
C MET A 354 17.11 22.68 -3.23
N ARG A 355 16.26 23.35 -2.44
CA ARG A 355 14.94 23.84 -2.85
C ARG A 355 14.79 25.35 -2.80
N THR A 356 15.89 26.11 -2.77
CA THR A 356 15.85 27.59 -2.75
C THR A 356 14.96 28.20 -3.83
N SER A 357 14.94 27.64 -5.05
CA SER A 357 14.04 28.10 -6.11
C SER A 357 12.57 28.00 -5.72
N ARG A 358 12.15 26.92 -5.05
CA ARG A 358 10.77 26.77 -4.53
C ARG A 358 10.44 27.89 -3.55
N TRP A 359 11.35 28.20 -2.63
CA TRP A 359 11.11 29.24 -1.61
C TRP A 359 11.04 30.65 -2.21
N ASN A 360 11.79 30.90 -3.29
CA ASN A 360 11.68 32.14 -4.04
C ASN A 360 10.31 32.25 -4.74
N ASP A 361 9.78 31.15 -5.28
CA ASP A 361 8.45 31.14 -5.89
C ASP A 361 7.35 31.39 -4.85
N VAL A 362 7.49 30.84 -3.63
CA VAL A 362 6.57 31.10 -2.51
C VAL A 362 6.62 32.57 -2.09
N GLU A 363 7.80 33.18 -1.99
CA GLU A 363 7.94 34.60 -1.67
C GLU A 363 7.26 35.50 -2.72
N GLN A 364 7.33 35.13 -3.99
CA GLN A 364 6.66 35.88 -5.06
C GLN A 364 5.13 35.79 -4.97
N GLN A 365 4.59 34.67 -4.49
CA GLN A 365 3.14 34.51 -4.28
C GLN A 365 2.62 35.26 -3.05
N ALA A 366 3.52 35.59 -2.11
CA ALA A 366 3.19 36.34 -0.91
C ALA A 366 3.14 37.87 -1.10
N ARG A 367 3.64 38.37 -2.25
CA ARG A 367 3.60 39.78 -2.65
C ARG A 367 2.44 40.03 -3.59
#